data_AF-A0A529PZ23-F1
#
_entry.id   AF-A0A529PZ23-F1
#
_cell.length_a   1.000
_cell.length_b   1.000
_cell.length_c   1.000
_cell.angle_alpha   90.00
_cell.angle_beta   90.00
_cell.angle_gamma   90.00
#
_symmetry.space_group_name_H-M   'P 1'
#
loop_
_entity.id
_entity.type
_entity.pdbx_description
1 polymer ?
#
loop_
_entity_poly.entity_id
_entity_poly.type
_entity_poly.pdbx_seq_one_letter_code
_entity_poly.pdbx_strand_id
1 'polypeptide(L)'
;IEKDPETLAKFIGAVGKGWGWVHANPQEAVKKMVAAYPEMDLGWEEKTVNLVLKLSFDGATAKDGWGTFDPASIEEQLALLDKVGQYPNGRPAAADVYTTK
;
A
#
# COMPACT_ATOMS: atom_id res chain seq x y z
N ILE A 1 13.69 -9.58 -4.98
CA ILE A 1 14.67 -8.47 -4.95
C ILE A 1 16.02 -8.94 -5.49
N GLU A 2 16.63 -9.97 -4.90
CA GLU A 2 17.99 -10.43 -5.26
C GLU A 2 18.20 -10.81 -6.73
N LYS A 3 17.17 -11.36 -7.39
CA LYS A 3 17.29 -11.85 -8.78
C LYS A 3 17.09 -10.77 -9.84
N ASP A 4 16.24 -9.78 -9.58
CA ASP A 4 15.91 -8.71 -10.53
C ASP A 4 15.43 -7.45 -9.79
N PRO A 5 16.35 -6.72 -9.14
CA PRO A 5 16.01 -5.52 -8.37
C PRO A 5 15.61 -4.34 -9.26
N GLU A 6 16.11 -4.29 -10.49
CA GLU A 6 15.85 -3.19 -11.42
C GLU A 6 14.41 -3.20 -11.91
N THR A 7 13.90 -4.38 -12.30
CA THR A 7 12.48 -4.50 -12.70
C THR A 7 11.56 -4.18 -11.53
N LEU A 8 11.90 -4.60 -10.31
CA LEU A 8 11.12 -4.25 -9.13
C LEU A 8 11.10 -2.73 -8.89
N ALA A 9 12.26 -2.07 -8.95
CA ALA A 9 12.32 -0.62 -8.79
C ALA A 9 11.50 0.12 -9.86
N LYS A 10 11.56 -0.32 -11.11
CA LYS A 10 10.73 0.21 -12.21
C LYS A 10 9.24 0.01 -11.95
N PHE A 11 8.85 -1.18 -11.50
CA PHE A 11 7.47 -1.52 -11.18
C PHE A 11 6.93 -0.64 -10.05
N ILE A 12 7.63 -0.56 -8.92
CA ILE A 12 7.22 0.28 -7.78
C ILE A 12 7.16 1.76 -8.18
N GLY A 13 8.13 2.24 -8.97
CA GLY A 13 8.12 3.60 -9.50
C GLY A 13 6.91 3.88 -10.41
N ALA A 14 6.49 2.92 -11.23
CA ALA A 14 5.27 3.04 -12.04
C ALA A 14 4.00 3.02 -11.18
N VAL A 15 3.93 2.17 -10.16
CA VAL A 15 2.80 2.11 -9.22
C VAL A 15 2.67 3.42 -8.44
N GLY A 16 3.76 3.97 -7.92
CA GLY A 16 3.74 5.26 -7.21
C GLY A 16 3.25 6.41 -8.10
N LYS A 17 3.64 6.44 -9.38
CA LYS A 17 3.10 7.40 -10.36
C LYS A 17 1.61 7.18 -10.61
N GLY A 18 1.17 5.93 -10.67
CA GLY A 18 -0.25 5.57 -10.78
C GLY A 18 -1.05 6.14 -9.62
N TRP A 19 -0.62 5.91 -8.38
CA TRP A 19 -1.25 6.48 -7.18
C TRP A 19 -1.23 8.01 -7.14
N GLY A 20 -0.12 8.62 -7.56
CA GLY A 20 -0.06 10.08 -7.73
C GLY A 20 -1.10 10.60 -8.72
N TRP A 21 -1.34 9.86 -9.82
CA TRP A 21 -2.39 10.19 -10.78
C TRP A 21 -3.80 9.98 -10.20
N VAL A 22 -4.03 8.91 -9.43
CA VAL A 22 -5.32 8.67 -8.73
C VAL A 22 -5.61 9.81 -7.76
N HIS A 23 -4.62 10.27 -6.99
CA HIS A 23 -4.79 11.39 -6.07
C HIS A 23 -5.22 12.67 -6.78
N ALA A 24 -4.70 12.93 -7.98
CA ALA A 24 -5.08 14.09 -8.80
C ALA A 24 -6.42 13.89 -9.56
N ASN A 25 -6.83 12.64 -9.82
CA ASN A 25 -7.97 12.30 -10.69
C ASN A 25 -8.86 11.18 -10.09
N PRO A 26 -9.39 11.32 -8.85
CA PRO A 26 -10.02 10.21 -8.12
C PRO A 26 -11.20 9.59 -8.85
N GLN A 27 -12.09 10.41 -9.38
CA GLN A 27 -13.32 9.94 -10.04
C GLN A 27 -13.03 9.27 -11.39
N GLU A 28 -12.03 9.77 -12.13
CA GLU A 28 -11.61 9.12 -13.37
C GLU A 28 -10.90 7.80 -13.10
N ALA A 29 -10.10 7.72 -12.03
CA ALA A 29 -9.46 6.48 -11.60
C ALA A 29 -10.49 5.40 -11.25
N VAL A 30 -11.53 5.75 -10.50
CA VAL A 30 -12.63 4.83 -10.18
C VAL A 30 -13.32 4.32 -11.46
N LYS A 31 -13.64 5.22 -12.40
CA LYS A 31 -14.27 4.81 -13.67
C LYS A 31 -13.38 3.86 -14.47
N LYS A 32 -12.06 4.11 -14.51
CA LYS A 32 -11.10 3.21 -15.15
C LYS A 32 -11.05 1.84 -14.47
N MET A 33 -11.08 1.82 -13.14
CA MET A 33 -11.10 0.59 -12.34
C MET A 33 -12.37 -0.23 -12.62
N VAL A 34 -13.56 0.37 -12.53
CA VAL A 34 -14.84 -0.31 -12.78
C VAL A 34 -14.96 -0.77 -14.24
N ALA A 35 -14.39 -0.04 -15.21
CA ALA A 35 -14.34 -0.49 -16.59
C ALA A 35 -13.48 -1.75 -16.78
N ALA A 36 -12.42 -1.91 -15.98
CA ALA A 36 -11.56 -3.09 -15.98
C ALA A 36 -12.15 -4.26 -15.17
N TYR A 37 -12.93 -3.94 -14.13
CA TYR A 37 -13.56 -4.89 -13.20
C TYR A 37 -15.07 -4.60 -13.10
N PRO A 38 -15.89 -5.04 -14.07
CA PRO A 38 -17.30 -4.70 -14.17
C PRO A 38 -18.19 -5.23 -13.02
N GLU A 39 -17.66 -6.12 -12.19
CA GLU A 39 -18.30 -6.61 -10.97
C GLU A 39 -18.36 -5.58 -9.84
N MET A 40 -17.56 -4.50 -9.94
CA MET A 40 -17.54 -3.43 -8.94
C MET A 40 -18.70 -2.44 -9.13
N ASP A 41 -19.27 -1.96 -8.02
CA ASP A 41 -20.34 -0.96 -8.08
C ASP A 41 -19.77 0.46 -8.16
N LEU A 42 -19.94 1.10 -9.33
CA LEU A 42 -19.44 2.45 -9.55
C LEU A 42 -19.90 3.45 -8.47
N GLY A 43 -21.17 3.38 -8.06
CA GLY A 43 -21.73 4.32 -7.10
C GLY A 43 -21.10 4.20 -5.71
N TRP A 44 -20.72 2.99 -5.28
CA TRP A 44 -19.99 2.75 -4.04
C TRP A 44 -18.52 3.15 -4.14
N GLU A 45 -17.86 2.85 -5.26
CA GLU A 45 -16.45 3.19 -5.44
C GLU A 45 -16.24 4.71 -5.50
N GLU A 46 -17.10 5.47 -6.19
CA GLU A 46 -17.03 6.94 -6.25
C GLU A 46 -17.23 7.59 -4.86
N LYS A 47 -18.01 6.97 -3.98
CA LYS A 47 -18.19 7.42 -2.59
C LYS A 47 -17.01 7.08 -1.69
N THR A 48 -16.29 6.01 -2.01
CA THR A 48 -15.24 5.45 -1.13
C THR A 48 -13.85 5.99 -1.46
N VAL A 49 -13.59 6.38 -2.71
CA VAL A 49 -12.26 6.81 -3.17
C VAL A 49 -11.63 7.92 -2.33
N ASN A 50 -12.41 8.89 -1.88
CA ASN A 50 -11.88 10.00 -1.06
C ASN A 50 -11.42 9.51 0.33
N LEU A 51 -12.07 8.50 0.90
CA LEU A 51 -11.62 7.87 2.15
C LEU A 51 -10.31 7.11 1.93
N VAL A 52 -10.21 6.35 0.84
CA VAL A 52 -8.98 5.62 0.48
C VAL A 52 -7.82 6.58 0.29
N LEU A 53 -8.03 7.69 -0.42
CA LEU A 53 -7.01 8.72 -0.61
C LEU A 53 -6.58 9.37 0.69
N LYS A 54 -7.51 9.66 1.61
CA LYS A 54 -7.16 10.19 2.93
C LYS A 54 -6.28 9.25 3.75
N LEU A 55 -6.50 7.94 3.64
CA LEU A 55 -5.69 6.92 4.32
C LEU A 55 -4.34 6.69 3.61
N SER A 56 -4.31 6.86 2.30
CA SER A 56 -3.14 6.59 1.45
C SER A 56 -2.20 7.79 1.28
N PHE A 57 -2.68 9.01 1.55
CA PHE A 57 -1.95 10.27 1.43
C PHE A 57 -2.11 11.09 2.71
N ASP A 58 -1.43 10.64 3.76
CA ASP A 58 -1.41 11.24 5.08
C ASP A 58 -0.06 11.96 5.36
N GLY A 59 0.16 12.33 6.62
CA GLY A 59 1.39 12.99 7.04
C GLY A 59 2.65 12.13 6.84
N ALA A 60 2.55 10.81 6.99
CA ALA A 60 3.66 9.90 6.75
C ALA A 60 4.00 9.86 5.25
N THR A 61 2.97 9.73 4.40
CA THR A 61 3.14 9.76 2.94
C THR A 61 3.75 11.08 2.46
N ALA A 62 3.30 12.21 3.02
CA ALA A 62 3.84 13.52 2.67
C ALA A 62 5.32 13.69 3.07
N LYS A 63 5.74 13.06 4.17
CA LYS A 63 7.10 13.14 4.69
C LYS A 63 8.05 12.18 3.99
N ASP A 64 7.66 10.92 3.89
CA ASP A 64 8.56 9.81 3.56
C ASP A 64 8.29 9.25 2.14
N GLY A 65 7.13 9.58 1.55
CA GLY A 65 6.72 9.16 0.22
C GLY A 65 5.72 8.01 0.22
N TRP A 66 5.09 7.78 -0.93
CA TRP A 66 4.13 6.69 -1.08
C TRP A 66 4.85 5.33 -1.09
N GLY A 67 4.36 4.38 -0.29
CA GLY A 67 4.90 3.02 -0.22
C GLY A 67 6.07 2.83 0.75
N THR A 68 6.37 3.83 1.59
CA THR A 68 7.33 3.66 2.70
C THR A 68 6.70 2.97 3.90
N PHE A 69 7.53 2.31 4.70
CA PHE A 69 7.12 1.63 5.93
C PHE A 69 7.71 2.37 7.13
N ASP A 70 6.92 2.53 8.18
CA ASP A 70 7.41 2.90 9.51
C ASP A 70 7.92 1.65 10.24
N PRO A 71 9.24 1.53 10.50
CA PRO A 71 9.81 0.38 11.20
C PRO A 71 9.18 0.14 12.58
N ALA A 72 8.82 1.22 13.29
CA ALA A 72 8.24 1.10 14.63
C ALA A 72 6.81 0.51 14.55
N SER A 73 6.01 0.97 13.59
CA SER A 73 4.68 0.40 13.33
C SER A 73 4.72 -1.08 12.96
N ILE A 74 5.70 -1.49 12.14
CA ILE A 74 5.88 -2.91 11.79
C ILE A 74 6.23 -3.73 13.04
N GLU A 75 7.18 -3.26 13.84
CA GLU A 75 7.57 -3.95 15.08
C GLU A 75 6.40 -4.08 16.07
N GLU A 76 5.59 -3.03 16.21
CA GLU A 76 4.39 -3.04 17.05
C GLU A 76 3.37 -4.10 16.58
N GLN A 77 3.11 -4.16 15.27
CA GLN A 77 2.20 -5.16 14.69
C GLN A 77 2.73 -6.58 14.90
N LEU A 78 4.03 -6.80 14.72
CA LEU A 78 4.67 -8.09 14.99
C LEU A 78 4.55 -8.46 16.47
N ALA A 79 4.81 -7.54 17.39
CA ALA A 79 4.69 -7.81 18.83
C ALA A 79 3.24 -8.12 19.24
N LEU A 80 2.26 -7.42 18.66
CA LEU A 80 0.84 -7.67 18.92
C LEU A 80 0.42 -9.08 18.49
N LEU A 81 0.77 -9.48 17.27
CA LEU A 81 0.43 -10.78 16.72
C LEU A 81 1.12 -11.93 17.47
N ASP A 82 2.35 -11.72 17.95
CA ASP A 82 3.05 -12.67 18.82
C ASP A 82 2.31 -12.85 20.15
N LYS A 83 1.91 -11.74 20.78
CA LYS A 83 1.16 -11.75 22.04
C LYS A 83 -0.15 -12.52 21.96
N VAL A 84 -0.84 -12.50 20.82
CA VAL A 84 -2.09 -13.24 20.59
C VAL A 84 -1.87 -14.63 19.95
N GLY A 85 -0.62 -15.11 19.92
CA GLY A 85 -0.28 -16.47 19.50
C GLY A 85 -0.43 -16.74 18.00
N GLN A 86 -0.33 -15.72 17.15
CA GLN A 86 -0.53 -15.83 15.70
C GLN A 86 0.71 -16.36 14.94
N TYR A 87 1.79 -16.70 15.65
CA TYR A 87 3.01 -17.25 15.06
C TYR A 87 3.27 -18.69 15.52
N PRO A 88 2.56 -19.69 14.96
CA PRO A 88 2.73 -21.09 15.33
C PRO A 88 4.16 -21.63 15.08
N ASN A 89 4.92 -20.96 14.20
CA ASN A 89 6.29 -21.32 13.83
C ASN A 89 7.33 -20.29 14.33
N GLY A 90 6.98 -19.49 15.32
CA GLY A 90 7.84 -18.42 15.85
C GLY A 90 7.67 -17.09 15.11
N ARG A 91 7.86 -16.01 15.87
CA ARG A 91 7.73 -14.62 15.39
C ARG A 91 8.80 -14.30 14.33
N PRO A 92 8.44 -13.74 13.16
CA PRO A 92 9.43 -13.33 12.16
C PRO A 92 10.19 -12.07 12.62
N ALA A 93 11.43 -11.91 12.14
CA ALA A 93 12.17 -10.66 12.34
C ALA A 93 11.66 -9.58 11.37
N ALA A 94 11.60 -8.32 11.79
CA ALA A 94 11.05 -7.24 10.96
C ALA A 94 11.73 -7.11 9.58
N ALA A 95 13.03 -7.36 9.51
CA ALA A 95 13.82 -7.33 8.27
C ALA A 95 13.40 -8.39 7.24
N ASP A 96 12.70 -9.45 7.68
CA ASP A 96 12.18 -10.49 6.80
C ASP A 96 10.77 -10.15 6.25
N VAL A 97 10.15 -9.08 6.77
CA VAL A 97 8.73 -8.75 6.52
C VAL A 97 8.57 -7.55 5.58
N TYR A 98 9.52 -6.61 5.59
CA TYR A 98 9.48 -5.45 4.69
C TYR A 98 10.89 -5.00 4.29
N THR A 99 10.97 -4.24 3.19
CA THR A 99 12.21 -3.63 2.71
C THR A 99 11.91 -2.47 1.78
N THR A 100 12.79 -1.47 1.80
CA THR A 100 12.84 -0.35 0.85
C THR A 100 14.07 -0.41 -0.06
N LYS A 101 14.83 -1.50 0.02
CA LYS A 101 15.97 -1.80 -0.85
C LYS A 101 15.51 -2.41 -2.17
#